data_AF-A0A2G5VL42-F1
#
_entry.id   AF-A0A2G5VL42-F1
#
_cell.length_a   1.000
_cell.length_b   1.000
_cell.length_c   1.000
_cell.angle_alpha   90.00
_cell.angle_beta   90.00
_cell.angle_gamma   90.00
#
_symmetry.space_group_name_H-M   'P 1'
#
loop_
_entity.id
_entity.type
_entity.pdbx_description
1 polymer ?
#
loop_
_entity_poly.entity_id
_entity_poly.type
_entity_poly.pdbx_seq_one_letter_code
_entity_poly.pdbx_strand_id
1 'polypeptide(L)'
;MESQMFAEESGVHIPQPPQSQAAVSKFHFFNSKGKIRPNRSPRISPCSPKSIQYAKYEKFYFVAPGGRIKLSTHSTTVSFQFSVQWYSNIPSYNPKFLNISASDSQPSIVDVFFVNSRVTAETRASAITIPLDEDYDRADQIKNLRSVLIFDGPNENATCLGSAYQLLYSNRQWVSTGKFLTIVQLKPLSYTSGSQLLIQDFETTKEINEYQGVGGPGILPIVMDASKQASAFSTYSPYGFAYDCLLNITGTGTLDVYYGGITESKSNLIASYSVSTAAPNLPQLLRGVVRTYVLTGGIATVNIKRYGYFCNHIDKNMNGFITSREYKTNLTLPYSQDSLYYYSKGLFNYTLNLQTVDLSQNKSLQLTITNNKTNVLNVVYNSSNPPMLNTVLSGVGNEMDVFYKADYDSKKGGFYIDFTATKVKASAAKTYGLLVIFAILWAPFF
;
A
#
# COMPACT_ATOMS: atom_id res chain seq x y z
N MET A 1 -24.24 -43.17 -18.53
CA MET A 1 -25.46 -42.36 -18.33
C MET A 1 -25.38 -41.79 -16.93
N GLU A 2 -24.79 -40.61 -16.80
CA GLU A 2 -24.84 -39.82 -15.57
C GLU A 2 -26.24 -39.23 -15.45
N SER A 3 -26.92 -39.49 -14.32
CA SER A 3 -28.15 -38.81 -13.95
C SER A 3 -27.78 -37.49 -13.27
N GLN A 4 -27.94 -36.38 -13.98
CA GLN A 4 -27.97 -35.04 -13.39
C GLN A 4 -29.13 -34.95 -12.39
N MET A 5 -28.82 -34.77 -11.11
CA MET A 5 -29.80 -34.46 -10.08
C MET A 5 -29.84 -32.94 -9.91
N PHE A 6 -30.98 -32.34 -10.26
CA PHE A 6 -31.23 -30.90 -10.18
C PHE A 6 -31.15 -30.42 -8.72
N ALA A 7 -30.38 -29.36 -8.49
CA ALA A 7 -30.42 -28.61 -7.23
C ALA A 7 -31.72 -27.79 -7.19
N GLU A 8 -32.52 -27.99 -6.15
CA GLU A 8 -33.78 -27.27 -5.94
C GLU A 8 -33.48 -25.82 -5.54
N GLU A 9 -33.88 -24.87 -6.39
CA GLU A 9 -33.68 -23.43 -6.16
C GLU A 9 -34.85 -22.88 -5.33
N SER A 10 -34.57 -22.42 -4.11
CA SER A 10 -35.53 -21.63 -3.32
C SER A 10 -35.05 -20.18 -3.24
N GLY A 11 -35.95 -19.25 -3.60
CA GLY A 11 -35.72 -17.81 -3.54
C GLY A 11 -36.67 -17.15 -2.55
N VAL A 12 -36.15 -16.28 -1.68
CA VAL A 12 -36.97 -15.46 -0.78
C VAL A 12 -37.03 -14.03 -1.34
N HIS A 13 -38.26 -13.53 -1.54
CA HIS A 13 -38.49 -12.16 -1.99
C HIS A 13 -38.43 -11.20 -0.79
N ILE A 14 -37.65 -10.13 -0.90
CA ILE A 14 -37.62 -9.06 0.10
C ILE A 14 -38.63 -7.98 -0.36
N PRO A 15 -39.74 -7.75 0.37
CA PRO A 15 -40.74 -6.76 -0.01
C PRO A 15 -40.17 -5.34 0.04
N GLN A 16 -40.65 -4.47 -0.85
CA GLN A 16 -40.29 -3.05 -0.90
C GLN A 16 -41.01 -2.27 0.22
N PRO A 17 -40.31 -1.45 1.00
CA PRO A 17 -40.98 -0.49 1.89
C PRO A 17 -41.47 0.75 1.12
N PRO A 18 -42.46 1.49 1.67
CA PRO A 18 -42.88 2.76 1.12
C PRO A 18 -41.80 3.82 1.42
N GLN A 19 -40.97 4.08 0.40
CA GLN A 19 -39.89 5.08 0.35
C GLN A 19 -38.68 4.83 1.28
N SER A 20 -37.47 4.90 0.69
CA SER A 20 -36.10 4.88 1.25
C SER A 20 -35.41 3.51 1.51
N GLN A 21 -34.07 3.52 1.39
CA GLN A 21 -33.15 2.43 1.05
C GLN A 21 -32.95 1.37 2.18
N ALA A 22 -32.51 0.15 1.81
CA ALA A 22 -32.36 -0.99 2.73
C ALA A 22 -31.00 -1.07 3.44
N ALA A 23 -30.92 -1.77 4.56
CA ALA A 23 -29.75 -2.57 4.92
C ALA A 23 -30.22 -3.92 5.48
N VAL A 24 -29.40 -4.96 5.38
CA VAL A 24 -29.76 -6.30 5.90
C VAL A 24 -28.82 -6.64 7.05
N SER A 25 -29.29 -6.46 8.27
CA SER A 25 -28.50 -6.74 9.46
C SER A 25 -28.73 -8.17 9.97
N LYS A 26 -27.69 -9.02 9.83
CA LYS A 26 -27.41 -10.25 10.62
C LYS A 26 -27.88 -11.56 9.99
N PHE A 27 -26.93 -12.47 9.77
CA PHE A 27 -27.15 -13.87 9.39
C PHE A 27 -26.88 -14.80 10.59
N HIS A 28 -27.82 -15.68 10.92
CA HIS A 28 -27.65 -16.76 11.91
C HIS A 28 -27.58 -18.11 11.18
N PHE A 29 -26.53 -18.90 11.45
CA PHE A 29 -26.39 -20.28 11.00
C PHE A 29 -26.45 -21.21 12.22
N PHE A 30 -27.41 -22.13 12.22
CA PHE A 30 -27.42 -23.30 13.10
C PHE A 30 -27.39 -24.55 12.22
N ASN A 31 -26.41 -25.43 12.44
CA ASN A 31 -26.50 -26.81 11.98
C ASN A 31 -26.56 -27.69 13.24
N SER A 32 -27.54 -28.58 13.32
CA SER A 32 -27.73 -29.45 14.48
C SER A 32 -26.69 -30.57 14.57
N LYS A 33 -25.93 -30.91 13.51
CA LYS A 33 -24.81 -31.88 13.61
C LYS A 33 -23.74 -31.64 12.53
N GLY A 34 -22.49 -31.45 12.96
CA GLY A 34 -21.29 -31.70 12.12
C GLY A 34 -20.35 -30.51 11.88
N LYS A 35 -19.09 -30.67 12.32
CA LYS A 35 -17.93 -29.82 11.99
C LYS A 35 -17.66 -29.83 10.48
N ILE A 36 -17.35 -28.67 9.89
CA ILE A 36 -16.73 -28.59 8.55
C ILE A 36 -15.53 -27.63 8.57
N ARG A 37 -14.39 -28.12 8.06
CA ARG A 37 -13.12 -27.38 7.86
C ARG A 37 -13.21 -26.52 6.58
N PRO A 38 -12.55 -25.34 6.51
CA PRO A 38 -12.62 -24.50 5.31
C PRO A 38 -11.62 -24.99 4.27
N ASN A 39 -12.06 -25.20 3.03
CA ASN A 39 -11.15 -25.23 1.90
C ASN A 39 -11.80 -24.59 0.66
N ARG A 40 -11.11 -23.57 0.15
CA ARG A 40 -11.27 -22.82 -1.11
C ARG A 40 -12.56 -22.00 -1.33
N SER A 41 -12.34 -20.71 -1.58
CA SER A 41 -13.31 -19.62 -1.72
C SER A 41 -13.83 -19.44 -3.15
N PRO A 42 -15.15 -19.21 -3.34
CA PRO A 42 -15.68 -18.44 -4.47
C PRO A 42 -16.31 -17.09 -4.04
N ARG A 43 -16.22 -16.10 -4.95
CA ARG A 43 -16.50 -14.64 -4.81
C ARG A 43 -17.94 -14.24 -5.03
N ILE A 44 -18.52 -13.38 -4.15
CA ILE A 44 -19.87 -12.83 -4.31
C ILE A 44 -20.09 -11.42 -3.78
N SER A 45 -20.82 -10.57 -4.50
CA SER A 45 -21.31 -9.25 -4.03
C SER A 45 -22.48 -8.71 -4.88
N PRO A 46 -23.29 -7.73 -4.40
CA PRO A 46 -24.66 -7.47 -4.90
C PRO A 46 -24.82 -6.36 -5.95
N CYS A 47 -23.73 -5.83 -6.52
CA CYS A 47 -23.81 -4.85 -7.62
C CYS A 47 -23.83 -5.50 -9.02
N SER A 48 -23.93 -6.83 -9.09
CA SER A 48 -24.18 -7.63 -10.30
C SER A 48 -24.73 -9.01 -9.87
N PRO A 49 -25.65 -9.64 -10.63
CA PRO A 49 -26.37 -10.81 -10.15
C PRO A 49 -25.55 -12.07 -10.39
N LYS A 50 -25.07 -12.68 -9.31
CA LYS A 50 -24.94 -14.14 -9.08
C LYS A 50 -23.66 -14.43 -8.36
N SER A 51 -23.77 -14.92 -7.13
CA SER A 51 -22.66 -15.53 -6.41
C SER A 51 -23.13 -16.11 -5.02
N ILE A 52 -22.60 -17.25 -4.53
CA ILE A 52 -22.82 -18.01 -3.24
C ILE A 52 -21.79 -17.79 -2.05
N GLN A 53 -22.16 -17.23 -0.88
CA GLN A 53 -21.25 -17.12 0.30
C GLN A 53 -21.59 -18.07 1.47
N TYR A 54 -20.59 -18.40 2.28
CA TYR A 54 -20.73 -19.00 3.62
C TYR A 54 -20.47 -17.91 4.69
N ALA A 55 -21.33 -17.80 5.70
CA ALA A 55 -21.20 -16.78 6.75
C ALA A 55 -21.51 -17.36 8.14
N LYS A 56 -20.98 -16.76 9.20
CA LYS A 56 -21.42 -17.01 10.58
C LYS A 56 -21.32 -15.70 11.35
N TYR A 57 -22.45 -15.10 11.72
CA TYR A 57 -22.53 -13.78 12.37
C TYR A 57 -21.98 -12.59 11.54
N GLU A 58 -22.19 -12.59 10.23
CA GLU A 58 -21.74 -11.48 9.37
C GLU A 58 -22.86 -10.47 9.08
N LYS A 59 -22.46 -9.22 8.83
CA LYS A 59 -23.33 -8.12 8.37
C LYS A 59 -23.06 -7.83 6.90
N PHE A 60 -24.12 -7.51 6.16
CA PHE A 60 -24.05 -7.15 4.75
C PHE A 60 -24.89 -5.91 4.52
N TYR A 61 -24.43 -5.04 3.62
CA TYR A 61 -25.07 -3.77 3.34
C TYR A 61 -25.42 -3.70 1.86
N PHE A 62 -26.56 -3.09 1.54
CA PHE A 62 -27.12 -3.08 0.19
C PHE A 62 -27.73 -1.71 -0.07
N VAL A 63 -27.43 -1.07 -1.20
CA VAL A 63 -28.10 0.18 -1.60
C VAL A 63 -29.12 -0.16 -2.68
N ALA A 64 -30.19 -0.83 -2.29
CA ALA A 64 -31.26 -1.20 -3.21
C ALA A 64 -32.60 -1.12 -2.47
N PRO A 65 -33.70 -0.79 -3.17
CA PRO A 65 -35.04 -0.78 -2.59
C PRO A 65 -35.57 -2.20 -2.29
N GLY A 66 -34.86 -3.25 -2.72
CA GLY A 66 -35.20 -4.65 -2.51
C GLY A 66 -34.19 -5.57 -3.20
N GLY A 67 -34.41 -6.88 -3.15
CA GLY A 67 -33.50 -7.85 -3.76
C GLY A 67 -33.96 -9.30 -3.65
N ARG A 68 -33.13 -10.21 -4.15
CA ARG A 68 -33.28 -11.66 -3.99
C ARG A 68 -32.06 -12.21 -3.27
N ILE A 69 -32.28 -12.99 -2.23
CA ILE A 69 -31.22 -13.78 -1.58
C ILE A 69 -31.26 -15.17 -2.19
N LYS A 70 -30.18 -15.56 -2.86
CA LYS A 70 -29.99 -16.93 -3.36
C LYS A 70 -29.11 -17.68 -2.38
N LEU A 71 -29.64 -18.77 -1.84
CA LEU A 71 -28.91 -19.66 -0.95
C LEU A 71 -28.50 -20.89 -1.76
N SER A 72 -27.27 -21.35 -1.54
CA SER A 72 -26.82 -22.63 -2.05
C SER A 72 -26.18 -23.37 -0.90
N THR A 73 -26.60 -24.60 -0.70
CA THR A 73 -26.13 -25.44 0.40
C THR A 73 -25.82 -26.82 -0.16
N HIS A 74 -24.82 -27.49 0.41
CA HIS A 74 -24.48 -28.87 0.05
C HIS A 74 -25.34 -29.90 0.82
N SER A 75 -26.40 -29.46 1.51
CA SER A 75 -27.23 -30.29 2.40
C SER A 75 -28.71 -30.00 2.15
N THR A 76 -29.55 -31.02 2.11
CA THR A 76 -31.00 -30.86 1.95
C THR A 76 -31.71 -30.45 3.24
N THR A 77 -31.01 -30.51 4.38
CA THR A 77 -31.51 -30.07 5.69
C THR A 77 -30.70 -28.88 6.19
N VAL A 78 -31.17 -27.67 5.88
CA VAL A 78 -30.59 -26.41 6.37
C VAL A 78 -31.72 -25.44 6.70
N SER A 79 -31.69 -24.87 7.91
CA SER A 79 -32.55 -23.74 8.28
C SER A 79 -31.71 -22.47 8.28
N PHE A 80 -32.21 -21.41 7.64
CA PHE A 80 -31.56 -20.11 7.62
C PHE A 80 -32.44 -19.06 8.30
N GLN A 81 -31.80 -18.13 8.99
CA GLN A 81 -32.46 -16.96 9.56
C GLN A 81 -31.63 -15.72 9.23
N PHE A 82 -32.31 -14.67 8.78
CA PHE A 82 -31.74 -13.35 8.60
C PHE A 82 -32.66 -12.29 9.21
N SER A 83 -32.09 -11.16 9.57
CA SER A 83 -32.83 -9.95 9.94
C SER A 83 -32.50 -8.84 8.95
N VAL A 84 -33.49 -8.00 8.65
CA VAL A 84 -33.35 -6.86 7.76
C VAL A 84 -33.62 -5.59 8.57
N GLN A 85 -32.73 -4.61 8.48
CA GLN A 85 -32.88 -3.32 9.14
C GLN A 85 -32.81 -2.22 8.08
N TRP A 86 -33.96 -1.64 7.78
CA TRP A 86 -34.07 -0.53 6.84
C TRP A 86 -33.58 0.77 7.49
N TYR A 87 -32.84 1.59 6.74
CA TYR A 87 -32.39 2.90 7.18
C TYR A 87 -33.01 3.94 6.26
N SER A 88 -33.82 4.83 6.82
CA SER A 88 -34.56 5.81 6.02
C SER A 88 -33.66 6.90 5.44
N ASN A 89 -32.50 7.15 6.05
CA ASN A 89 -31.48 8.05 5.56
C ASN A 89 -30.09 7.48 5.85
N ILE A 90 -29.15 7.78 4.96
CA ILE A 90 -27.72 7.69 5.23
C ILE A 90 -27.31 9.07 5.75
N PRO A 91 -27.31 9.34 7.07
CA PRO A 91 -26.84 10.63 7.54
C PRO A 91 -25.34 10.76 7.27
N SER A 92 -24.96 11.52 6.24
CA SER A 92 -23.60 12.04 6.13
C SER A 92 -23.46 13.24 7.06
N TYR A 93 -23.31 12.99 8.36
CA TYR A 93 -23.00 14.05 9.29
C TYR A 93 -21.57 14.54 9.01
N ASN A 94 -21.41 15.83 8.69
CA ASN A 94 -20.15 16.53 8.47
C ASN A 94 -19.14 15.77 7.56
N PRO A 95 -19.43 15.61 6.25
CA PRO A 95 -18.48 14.97 5.36
C PRO A 95 -17.18 15.78 5.26
N LYS A 96 -16.05 15.09 5.20
CA LYS A 96 -14.77 15.68 4.83
C LYS A 96 -14.75 15.95 3.34
N PHE A 97 -14.42 17.17 2.95
CA PHE A 97 -14.24 17.53 1.54
C PHE A 97 -12.78 17.32 1.15
N LEU A 98 -12.57 16.62 0.04
CA LEU A 98 -11.25 16.30 -0.50
C LEU A 98 -11.19 16.82 -1.93
N ASN A 99 -10.19 17.64 -2.21
CA ASN A 99 -9.88 18.09 -3.57
C ASN A 99 -8.62 17.35 -4.01
N ILE A 100 -8.66 16.76 -5.20
CA ILE A 100 -7.54 16.02 -5.77
C ILE A 100 -7.21 16.55 -7.16
N SER A 101 -5.93 16.63 -7.46
CA SER A 101 -5.36 17.16 -8.71
C SER A 101 -4.47 16.12 -9.37
N ALA A 102 -4.35 16.19 -10.71
CA ALA A 102 -3.36 15.38 -11.43
C ALA A 102 -1.91 15.78 -11.07
N SER A 103 -1.71 16.98 -10.53
CA SER A 103 -0.41 17.47 -10.05
C SER A 103 -0.04 16.97 -8.65
N ASP A 104 -0.98 16.33 -7.93
CA ASP A 104 -0.72 15.84 -6.58
C ASP A 104 0.23 14.65 -6.60
N SER A 105 1.42 14.84 -6.01
CA SER A 105 2.36 13.72 -5.82
C SER A 105 1.88 12.69 -4.79
N GLN A 106 0.98 13.06 -3.88
CA GLN A 106 0.46 12.18 -2.83
C GLN A 106 -1.04 11.98 -3.01
N PRO A 107 -1.48 10.73 -3.25
CA PRO A 107 -2.89 10.39 -3.22
C PRO A 107 -3.52 10.70 -1.87
N SER A 108 -4.78 11.10 -1.91
CA SER A 108 -5.58 11.30 -0.71
C SER A 108 -5.96 9.96 -0.09
N ILE A 109 -5.65 9.80 1.20
CA ILE A 109 -6.10 8.66 1.99
C ILE A 109 -7.38 9.04 2.71
N VAL A 110 -8.43 8.26 2.47
CA VAL A 110 -9.68 8.36 3.20
C VAL A 110 -9.71 7.29 4.26
N ASP A 111 -9.77 7.71 5.52
CA ASP A 111 -10.10 6.83 6.64
C ASP A 111 -11.57 7.04 7.00
N VAL A 112 -12.41 6.13 6.51
CA VAL A 112 -13.86 6.17 6.68
C VAL A 112 -14.32 5.73 8.08
N PHE A 113 -13.39 5.42 9.00
CA PHE A 113 -13.74 5.22 10.41
C PHE A 113 -14.24 6.53 11.04
N PHE A 114 -13.62 7.66 10.68
CA PHE A 114 -13.86 8.93 11.35
C PHE A 114 -14.91 9.80 10.65
N VAL A 115 -15.01 9.72 9.31
CA VAL A 115 -15.85 10.65 8.52
C VAL A 115 -16.25 10.07 7.16
N ASN A 116 -17.47 10.37 6.72
CA ASN A 116 -17.84 10.27 5.30
C ASN A 116 -17.04 11.30 4.50
N SER A 117 -16.82 11.06 3.20
CA SER A 117 -16.01 11.96 2.38
C SER A 117 -16.70 12.31 1.07
N ARG A 118 -16.52 13.55 0.64
CA ARG A 118 -16.91 14.06 -0.68
C ARG A 118 -15.65 14.48 -1.42
N VAL A 119 -15.39 13.81 -2.54
CA VAL A 119 -14.21 14.00 -3.36
C VAL A 119 -14.57 14.83 -4.58
N THR A 120 -13.75 15.84 -4.88
CA THR A 120 -13.77 16.61 -6.13
C THR A 120 -12.42 16.49 -6.81
N ALA A 121 -12.39 15.92 -8.00
CA ALA A 121 -11.21 15.81 -8.85
C ALA A 121 -11.17 16.93 -9.90
N GLU A 122 -9.98 17.22 -10.42
CA GLU A 122 -9.84 18.11 -11.58
C GLU A 122 -10.49 17.51 -12.82
N THR A 123 -10.27 16.20 -13.04
CA THR A 123 -10.84 15.46 -14.18
C THR A 123 -11.88 14.44 -13.74
N ARG A 124 -11.45 13.32 -13.16
CA ARG A 124 -12.26 12.22 -12.63
C ARG A 124 -11.51 11.64 -11.44
N ALA A 125 -12.22 11.08 -10.47
CA ALA A 125 -11.63 10.45 -9.31
C ALA A 125 -11.39 8.96 -9.58
N SER A 126 -10.17 8.50 -9.31
CA SER A 126 -9.81 7.10 -9.21
C SER A 126 -9.75 6.67 -7.75
N ALA A 127 -10.28 5.49 -7.44
CA ALA A 127 -10.27 4.89 -6.12
C ALA A 127 -9.75 3.45 -6.14
N ILE A 128 -8.90 3.11 -5.19
CA ILE A 128 -8.57 1.72 -4.81
C ILE A 128 -8.73 1.54 -3.30
N THR A 129 -8.96 0.31 -2.86
CA THR A 129 -8.95 -0.05 -1.44
C THR A 129 -7.61 -0.66 -1.06
N ILE A 130 -6.98 -0.12 -0.02
CA ILE A 130 -5.76 -0.65 0.57
C ILE A 130 -6.12 -1.43 1.83
N PRO A 131 -5.77 -2.72 1.92
CA PRO A 131 -5.99 -3.48 3.13
C PRO A 131 -5.00 -3.02 4.21
N LEU A 132 -5.49 -2.95 5.45
CA LEU A 132 -4.66 -2.61 6.60
C LEU A 132 -3.56 -3.63 6.84
N ASP A 133 -2.53 -3.16 7.51
CA ASP A 133 -1.31 -3.91 7.77
C ASP A 133 -1.34 -4.74 9.06
N GLU A 134 -2.31 -4.49 9.95
CA GLU A 134 -2.37 -5.10 11.28
C GLU A 134 -3.06 -6.47 11.27
N ASP A 135 -2.50 -7.42 12.02
CA ASP A 135 -2.96 -8.82 12.04
C ASP A 135 -4.14 -9.09 12.96
N TYR A 136 -4.21 -8.38 14.09
CA TYR A 136 -5.08 -8.78 15.20
C TYR A 136 -6.57 -8.68 14.86
N ASP A 137 -6.97 -7.71 14.01
CA ASP A 137 -8.36 -7.48 13.62
C ASP A 137 -8.59 -7.54 12.10
N ARG A 138 -7.63 -8.03 11.31
CA ARG A 138 -7.68 -7.99 9.83
C ARG A 138 -8.97 -8.56 9.25
N ALA A 139 -9.43 -9.70 9.79
CA ALA A 139 -10.64 -10.36 9.31
C ALA A 139 -11.88 -9.50 9.54
N ASP A 140 -11.97 -8.81 10.67
CA ASP A 140 -13.11 -7.97 11.01
C ASP A 140 -13.04 -6.60 10.34
N GLN A 141 -11.84 -6.05 10.14
CA GLN A 141 -11.60 -4.86 9.31
C GLN A 141 -11.97 -5.09 7.85
N ILE A 142 -11.55 -6.23 7.26
CA ILE A 142 -11.95 -6.59 5.90
C ILE A 142 -13.48 -6.75 5.82
N LYS A 143 -14.14 -7.32 6.83
CA LYS A 143 -15.62 -7.35 6.86
C LYS A 143 -16.23 -5.94 6.98
N ASN A 144 -15.59 -5.03 7.73
CA ASN A 144 -16.04 -3.65 7.87
C ASN A 144 -16.06 -2.91 6.51
N LEU A 145 -15.18 -3.26 5.57
CA LEU A 145 -15.19 -2.70 4.21
C LEU A 145 -16.53 -2.88 3.47
N ARG A 146 -17.37 -3.83 3.88
CA ARG A 146 -18.72 -4.04 3.31
C ARG A 146 -19.69 -2.91 3.68
N SER A 147 -19.38 -2.16 4.74
CA SER A 147 -20.18 -1.02 5.21
C SER A 147 -19.74 0.33 4.65
N VAL A 148 -18.63 0.33 3.90
CA VAL A 148 -18.10 1.47 3.18
C VAL A 148 -18.63 1.43 1.76
N LEU A 149 -19.44 2.40 1.38
CA LEU A 149 -20.06 2.51 0.06
C LEU A 149 -19.44 3.66 -0.72
N ILE A 150 -19.31 3.45 -2.02
CA ILE A 150 -18.71 4.39 -2.97
C ILE A 150 -19.76 4.72 -4.02
N PHE A 151 -20.01 6.01 -4.19
CA PHE A 151 -21.00 6.56 -5.11
C PHE A 151 -20.31 7.42 -6.17
N ASP A 152 -20.73 7.25 -7.42
CA ASP A 152 -20.29 8.04 -8.57
C ASP A 152 -21.12 9.32 -8.68
N GLY A 153 -20.71 10.35 -7.94
CA GLY A 153 -21.38 11.63 -7.89
C GLY A 153 -21.11 12.41 -6.59
N PRO A 154 -21.72 13.59 -6.46
CA PRO A 154 -21.43 14.54 -5.37
C PRO A 154 -22.08 14.19 -4.02
N ASN A 155 -22.96 13.19 -3.99
CA ASN A 155 -23.64 12.74 -2.77
C ASN A 155 -24.12 11.29 -2.89
N GLU A 156 -24.68 10.78 -1.80
CA GLU A 156 -25.22 9.43 -1.60
C GLU A 156 -26.50 9.11 -2.41
N ASN A 157 -27.11 10.10 -3.08
CA ASN A 157 -28.23 9.85 -4.00
C ASN A 157 -27.75 9.48 -5.42
N ALA A 158 -26.45 9.58 -5.70
CA ALA A 158 -25.87 9.22 -6.98
C ALA A 158 -25.79 7.69 -7.17
N THR A 159 -25.30 7.26 -8.33
CA THR A 159 -25.16 5.82 -8.63
C THR A 159 -24.14 5.18 -7.69
N CYS A 160 -24.55 4.16 -6.93
CA CYS A 160 -23.64 3.39 -6.09
C CYS A 160 -22.78 2.45 -6.96
N LEU A 161 -21.46 2.65 -6.93
CA LEU A 161 -20.49 1.76 -7.61
C LEU A 161 -20.32 0.43 -6.86
N GLY A 162 -20.51 0.46 -5.54
CA GLY A 162 -20.43 -0.69 -4.65
C GLY A 162 -19.70 -0.35 -3.35
N SER A 163 -19.16 -1.37 -2.70
CA SER A 163 -18.48 -1.27 -1.42
C SER A 163 -16.95 -1.31 -1.57
N ALA A 164 -16.23 -0.75 -0.60
CA ALA A 164 -14.76 -0.87 -0.54
C ALA A 164 -14.30 -2.34 -0.51
N TYR A 165 -15.12 -3.24 0.05
CA TYR A 165 -14.85 -4.68 0.02
C TYR A 165 -14.80 -5.21 -1.42
N GLN A 166 -15.72 -4.79 -2.28
CA GLN A 166 -15.74 -5.20 -3.69
C GLN A 166 -14.55 -4.61 -4.45
N LEU A 167 -14.24 -3.36 -4.18
CA LEU A 167 -13.09 -2.69 -4.77
C LEU A 167 -11.77 -3.38 -4.40
N LEU A 168 -11.61 -3.82 -3.15
CA LEU A 168 -10.42 -4.57 -2.72
C LEU A 168 -10.17 -5.84 -3.56
N TYR A 169 -11.23 -6.56 -3.96
CA TYR A 169 -11.11 -7.83 -4.68
C TYR A 169 -11.32 -7.73 -6.20
N SER A 170 -11.52 -6.51 -6.72
CA SER A 170 -11.69 -6.29 -8.16
C SER A 170 -10.36 -6.37 -8.91
N ASN A 171 -9.23 -6.20 -8.20
CA ASN A 171 -7.88 -5.96 -8.75
C ASN A 171 -7.83 -4.77 -9.73
N ARG A 172 -8.77 -3.83 -9.59
CA ARG A 172 -8.94 -2.68 -10.47
C ARG A 172 -9.25 -1.44 -9.66
N GLN A 173 -8.87 -0.29 -10.21
CA GLN A 173 -9.42 0.98 -9.77
C GLN A 173 -10.87 1.14 -10.20
N TRP A 174 -11.64 1.84 -9.37
CA TRP A 174 -12.93 2.40 -9.77
C TRP A 174 -12.76 3.85 -10.13
N VAL A 175 -13.38 4.26 -11.22
CA VAL A 175 -13.23 5.59 -11.81
C VAL A 175 -14.61 6.21 -11.89
N SER A 176 -14.76 7.43 -11.37
CA SER A 176 -16.01 8.18 -11.50
C SER A 176 -16.29 8.54 -12.97
N THR A 177 -17.55 8.73 -13.33
CA THR A 177 -17.92 9.20 -14.68
C THR A 177 -17.62 10.69 -14.86
N GLY A 178 -17.80 11.48 -13.79
CA GLY A 178 -17.47 12.89 -13.73
C GLY A 178 -16.40 13.21 -12.67
N LYS A 179 -16.38 14.47 -12.20
CA LYS A 179 -15.39 14.97 -11.24
C LYS A 179 -15.63 14.55 -9.78
N PHE A 180 -16.77 13.92 -9.48
CA PHE A 180 -17.22 13.74 -8.11
C PHE A 180 -17.31 12.27 -7.72
N LEU A 181 -16.89 11.98 -6.50
CA LEU A 181 -17.03 10.67 -5.88
C LEU A 181 -17.41 10.86 -4.40
N THR A 182 -18.39 10.10 -3.91
CA THR A 182 -18.85 10.18 -2.53
C THR A 182 -18.61 8.86 -1.81
N ILE A 183 -18.07 8.94 -0.60
CA ILE A 183 -17.71 7.78 0.22
C ILE A 183 -18.49 7.87 1.52
N VAL A 184 -19.21 6.80 1.82
CA VAL A 184 -20.12 6.72 2.96
C VAL A 184 -19.82 5.49 3.79
N GLN A 185 -19.69 5.68 5.09
CA GLN A 185 -19.68 4.64 6.09
C GLN A 185 -21.08 4.53 6.73
N LEU A 186 -21.77 3.41 6.53
CA LEU A 186 -23.15 3.23 7.03
C LEU A 186 -23.24 2.97 8.54
N LYS A 187 -22.35 2.14 9.06
CA LYS A 187 -22.35 1.76 10.48
C LYS A 187 -20.97 1.21 10.86
N PRO A 188 -20.05 2.04 11.40
CA PRO A 188 -18.74 1.56 11.81
C PRO A 188 -18.92 0.49 12.90
N LEU A 189 -18.15 -0.61 12.82
CA LEU A 189 -18.10 -1.56 13.94
C LEU A 189 -17.33 -0.90 15.08
N SER A 190 -17.86 -0.99 16.31
CA SER A 190 -17.43 -0.22 17.49
C SER A 190 -15.98 -0.44 17.95
N TYR A 191 -15.20 -1.27 17.27
CA TYR A 191 -13.81 -1.61 17.61
C TYR A 191 -12.93 -1.84 16.37
N THR A 192 -13.43 -1.63 15.15
CA THR A 192 -12.61 -1.77 13.94
C THR A 192 -12.19 -0.40 13.46
N SER A 193 -10.91 -0.10 13.49
CA SER A 193 -10.35 1.05 12.79
C SER A 193 -10.21 0.75 11.29
N GLY A 194 -10.30 1.82 10.50
CA GLY A 194 -9.75 1.88 9.16
C GLY A 194 -10.55 1.20 8.05
N SER A 195 -10.76 1.98 7.00
CA SER A 195 -10.74 1.48 5.64
C SER A 195 -9.98 2.50 4.84
N GLN A 196 -8.86 2.10 4.28
CA GLN A 196 -7.99 3.01 3.56
C GLN A 196 -8.42 2.97 2.10
N LEU A 197 -9.15 4.00 1.68
CA LEU A 197 -9.29 4.25 0.26
C LEU A 197 -8.17 5.19 -0.15
N LEU A 198 -7.44 4.81 -1.18
CA LEU A 198 -6.53 5.69 -1.86
C LEU A 198 -7.26 6.30 -3.04
N ILE A 199 -7.34 7.63 -3.03
CA ILE A 199 -8.07 8.43 -4.00
C ILE A 199 -7.09 9.38 -4.69
N GLN A 200 -7.10 9.42 -6.02
CA GLN A 200 -6.29 10.34 -6.81
C GLN A 200 -6.99 10.71 -8.11
N ASP A 201 -6.51 11.74 -8.80
CA ASP A 201 -7.06 12.10 -10.10
C ASP A 201 -6.79 10.98 -11.12
N PHE A 202 -7.79 10.65 -11.93
CA PHE A 202 -7.71 9.56 -12.89
C PHE A 202 -6.70 9.84 -14.01
N GLU A 203 -6.40 11.11 -14.31
CA GLU A 203 -5.48 11.47 -15.37
C GLU A 203 -4.09 10.82 -15.17
N THR A 204 -3.64 10.66 -13.92
CA THR A 204 -2.35 10.02 -13.58
C THR A 204 -2.39 8.50 -13.61
N THR A 205 -3.57 7.90 -13.66
CA THR A 205 -3.79 6.45 -13.59
C THR A 205 -4.51 5.89 -14.81
N LYS A 206 -4.81 6.73 -15.82
CA LYS A 206 -5.57 6.36 -17.02
C LYS A 206 -4.89 5.29 -17.87
N GLU A 207 -3.56 5.23 -17.80
CA GLU A 207 -2.74 4.25 -18.52
C GLU A 207 -2.55 2.95 -17.73
N ILE A 208 -3.27 2.75 -16.62
CA ILE A 208 -3.19 1.55 -15.79
C ILE A 208 -4.46 0.73 -15.96
N ASN A 209 -4.31 -0.52 -16.43
CA ASN A 209 -5.42 -1.46 -16.59
C ASN A 209 -5.73 -2.20 -15.28
N GLU A 210 -4.68 -2.69 -14.62
CA GLU A 210 -4.78 -3.39 -13.34
C GLU A 210 -4.20 -2.53 -12.24
N TYR A 211 -5.02 -2.12 -11.28
CA TYR A 211 -4.55 -1.29 -10.17
C TYR A 211 -5.21 -1.71 -8.86
N GLN A 212 -4.39 -2.12 -7.90
CA GLN A 212 -4.87 -2.67 -6.63
C GLN A 212 -4.10 -2.12 -5.43
N GLY A 213 -4.75 -2.10 -4.27
CA GLY A 213 -4.09 -1.85 -3.00
C GLY A 213 -3.52 -3.15 -2.43
N VAL A 214 -2.32 -3.09 -1.88
CA VAL A 214 -1.61 -4.23 -1.28
C VAL A 214 -1.18 -3.88 0.14
N GLY A 215 -1.40 -4.82 1.06
CA GLY A 215 -1.10 -4.67 2.47
C GLY A 215 -1.37 -5.96 3.26
N GLY A 216 -0.95 -5.97 4.52
CA GLY A 216 -1.00 -7.15 5.39
C GLY A 216 0.36 -7.78 5.68
N PRO A 217 0.39 -8.77 6.58
CA PRO A 217 1.63 -9.36 7.06
C PRO A 217 2.27 -10.28 6.02
N GLY A 218 3.57 -10.53 6.22
CA GLY A 218 4.28 -11.58 5.50
C GLY A 218 4.79 -11.16 4.12
N ILE A 219 5.25 -12.17 3.38
CA ILE A 219 5.75 -12.00 2.01
C ILE A 219 4.54 -12.14 1.07
N LEU A 220 4.33 -11.11 0.25
CA LEU A 220 3.23 -11.02 -0.68
C LEU A 220 3.79 -11.15 -2.11
N PRO A 221 3.45 -12.24 -2.84
CA PRO A 221 3.71 -12.32 -4.27
C PRO A 221 2.60 -11.58 -5.03
N ILE A 222 2.95 -10.52 -5.75
CA ILE A 222 2.03 -9.77 -6.59
C ILE A 222 2.34 -10.07 -8.04
N VAL A 223 1.42 -10.75 -8.71
CA VAL A 223 1.48 -10.98 -10.15
C VAL A 223 0.91 -9.75 -10.85
N MET A 224 1.67 -9.21 -11.79
CA MET A 224 1.34 -8.01 -12.56
C MET A 224 1.45 -8.34 -14.04
N ASP A 225 0.37 -8.12 -14.80
CA ASP A 225 0.36 -8.28 -16.25
C ASP A 225 0.34 -6.91 -16.93
N ALA A 226 1.51 -6.47 -17.38
CA ALA A 226 1.69 -5.25 -18.15
C ALA A 226 2.02 -5.53 -19.64
N SER A 227 1.54 -6.65 -20.18
CA SER A 227 1.77 -7.04 -21.58
C SER A 227 1.01 -6.17 -22.59
N LYS A 228 -0.13 -5.60 -22.17
CA LYS A 228 -0.99 -4.73 -23.02
C LYS A 228 -1.00 -3.28 -22.60
N GLN A 229 -1.05 -3.03 -21.30
CA GLN A 229 -1.11 -1.71 -20.67
C GLN A 229 -0.51 -1.82 -19.27
N ALA A 230 -0.10 -0.72 -18.64
CA ALA A 230 0.56 -0.79 -17.34
C ALA A 230 -0.29 -1.51 -16.28
N SER A 231 0.39 -2.21 -15.38
CA SER A 231 -0.20 -2.82 -14.19
C SER A 231 0.47 -2.17 -12.98
N ALA A 232 -0.29 -1.89 -11.93
CA ALA A 232 0.22 -1.21 -10.77
C ALA A 232 -0.36 -1.76 -9.47
N PHE A 233 0.36 -1.53 -8.38
CA PHE A 233 -0.20 -1.63 -7.05
C PHE A 233 0.33 -0.53 -6.15
N SER A 234 -0.44 -0.18 -5.12
CA SER A 234 0.01 0.75 -4.09
C SER A 234 -0.02 0.12 -2.72
N THR A 235 0.92 0.55 -1.88
CA THR A 235 0.94 0.27 -0.46
C THR A 235 0.89 1.57 0.31
N TYR A 236 0.40 1.53 1.55
CA TYR A 236 0.28 2.73 2.38
C TYR A 236 0.75 2.46 3.81
N SER A 237 1.54 3.36 4.37
CA SER A 237 1.89 3.36 5.77
C SER A 237 1.52 4.70 6.40
N PRO A 238 0.67 4.71 7.44
CA PRO A 238 0.41 5.91 8.24
C PRO A 238 1.72 6.57 8.67
N TYR A 239 1.88 7.85 8.33
CA TYR A 239 3.07 8.66 8.63
C TYR A 239 4.42 8.04 8.19
N GLY A 240 4.40 7.05 7.29
CA GLY A 240 5.60 6.38 6.76
C GLY A 240 6.33 5.50 7.79
N PHE A 241 5.65 5.04 8.85
CA PHE A 241 6.26 4.20 9.89
C PHE A 241 6.75 2.84 9.40
N ALA A 242 6.03 2.25 8.45
CA ALA A 242 6.31 0.94 7.89
C ALA A 242 7.04 1.06 6.54
N TYR A 243 8.04 0.20 6.36
CA TYR A 243 8.80 0.09 5.12
C TYR A 243 8.33 -1.13 4.32
N ASP A 244 8.33 -1.00 3.00
CA ASP A 244 8.32 -2.17 2.14
C ASP A 244 9.74 -2.65 1.98
N CYS A 245 9.93 -3.95 2.06
CA CYS A 245 11.08 -4.56 1.46
C CYS A 245 10.71 -5.18 0.12
N LEU A 246 11.27 -4.66 -0.96
CA LEU A 246 11.24 -5.29 -2.27
C LEU A 246 12.30 -6.39 -2.29
N LEU A 247 11.87 -7.65 -2.23
CA LEU A 247 12.77 -8.81 -2.04
C LEU A 247 13.39 -9.29 -3.35
N ASN A 248 12.55 -9.47 -4.37
CA ASN A 248 12.95 -9.86 -5.70
C ASN A 248 11.83 -9.54 -6.71
N ILE A 249 12.19 -9.55 -7.98
CA ILE A 249 11.26 -9.44 -9.10
C ILE A 249 11.62 -10.54 -10.08
N THR A 250 10.63 -11.25 -10.60
CA THR A 250 10.82 -12.33 -11.58
C THR A 250 9.89 -12.12 -12.77
N GLY A 251 10.33 -12.45 -13.98
CA GLY A 251 9.58 -12.25 -15.22
C GLY A 251 10.24 -11.25 -16.17
N THR A 252 9.46 -10.31 -16.73
CA THR A 252 9.90 -9.35 -17.75
C THR A 252 9.31 -7.95 -17.50
N GLY A 253 9.84 -6.95 -18.19
CA GLY A 253 9.39 -5.55 -18.11
C GLY A 253 10.24 -4.68 -17.20
N THR A 254 9.71 -3.51 -16.87
CA THR A 254 10.33 -2.52 -15.99
C THR A 254 9.37 -2.13 -14.87
N LEU A 255 9.84 -2.24 -13.62
CA LEU A 255 9.11 -1.83 -12.43
C LEU A 255 9.59 -0.45 -11.97
N ASP A 256 8.76 0.57 -12.18
CA ASP A 256 8.96 1.92 -11.64
C ASP A 256 8.33 2.01 -10.24
N VAL A 257 9.05 2.63 -9.30
CA VAL A 257 8.59 2.83 -7.92
C VAL A 257 8.50 4.33 -7.64
N TYR A 258 7.35 4.76 -7.15
CA TYR A 258 7.06 6.15 -6.80
C TYR A 258 6.80 6.26 -5.29
N TYR A 259 7.33 7.32 -4.68
CA TYR A 259 6.91 7.75 -3.35
C TYR A 259 5.69 8.65 -3.47
N GLY A 260 4.51 8.03 -3.51
CA GLY A 260 3.22 8.66 -3.77
C GLY A 260 2.49 8.03 -4.95
N GLY A 261 1.72 8.84 -5.66
CA GLY A 261 1.02 8.48 -6.91
C GLY A 261 1.92 8.68 -8.12
N ILE A 262 1.45 8.30 -9.30
CA ILE A 262 2.18 8.60 -10.53
C ILE A 262 2.05 10.10 -10.80
N THR A 263 3.16 10.76 -11.14
CA THR A 263 3.15 12.15 -11.61
C THR A 263 3.65 12.20 -13.04
N GLU A 264 3.10 13.09 -13.87
CA GLU A 264 3.52 13.27 -15.26
C GLU A 264 5.02 13.60 -15.36
N SER A 265 5.51 14.46 -14.47
CA SER A 265 6.93 14.84 -14.38
C SER A 265 7.85 13.75 -13.85
N LYS A 266 7.29 12.64 -13.34
CA LYS A 266 8.01 11.61 -12.57
C LYS A 266 8.84 12.18 -11.41
N SER A 267 8.51 13.36 -10.89
CA SER A 267 9.28 14.05 -9.85
C SER A 267 9.45 13.24 -8.57
N ASN A 268 8.49 12.36 -8.28
CA ASN A 268 8.48 11.46 -7.12
C ASN A 268 8.85 10.01 -7.44
N LEU A 269 9.35 9.72 -8.65
CA LEU A 269 9.97 8.44 -8.98
C LEU A 269 11.25 8.27 -8.15
N ILE A 270 11.38 7.12 -7.49
CA ILE A 270 12.53 6.80 -6.64
C ILE A 270 13.47 5.77 -7.24
N ALA A 271 12.94 4.81 -8.00
CA ALA A 271 13.73 3.75 -8.60
C ALA A 271 13.01 3.15 -9.80
N SER A 272 13.80 2.66 -10.76
CA SER A 272 13.34 1.89 -11.90
C SER A 272 14.15 0.59 -11.98
N TYR A 273 13.47 -0.54 -11.95
CA TYR A 273 14.07 -1.87 -11.98
C TYR A 273 13.73 -2.56 -13.30
N SER A 274 14.72 -2.72 -14.17
CA SER A 274 14.62 -3.67 -15.28
C SER A 274 14.62 -5.08 -14.71
N VAL A 275 13.55 -5.86 -14.94
CA VAL A 275 13.37 -7.17 -14.28
C VAL A 275 14.52 -8.14 -14.59
N SER A 276 15.14 -8.03 -15.76
CA SER A 276 16.28 -8.85 -16.19
C SER A 276 17.58 -8.56 -15.43
N THR A 277 17.75 -7.37 -14.84
CA THR A 277 19.01 -6.92 -14.24
C THR A 277 18.90 -6.43 -12.80
N ALA A 278 17.70 -6.44 -12.21
CA ALA A 278 17.44 -5.88 -10.88
C ALA A 278 18.08 -6.66 -9.71
N ALA A 279 18.48 -7.91 -9.91
CA ALA A 279 18.91 -8.81 -8.83
C ALA A 279 20.04 -8.26 -7.91
N PRO A 280 21.06 -7.53 -8.41
CA PRO A 280 22.11 -6.93 -7.57
C PRO A 280 21.60 -5.78 -6.69
N ASN A 281 20.48 -5.17 -7.06
CA ASN A 281 19.88 -4.05 -6.34
C ASN A 281 18.82 -4.47 -5.31
N LEU A 282 18.62 -5.78 -5.12
CA LEU A 282 17.60 -6.35 -4.26
C LEU A 282 18.22 -7.28 -3.21
N PRO A 283 17.72 -7.29 -1.95
CA PRO A 283 16.52 -6.59 -1.50
C PRO A 283 16.71 -5.07 -1.31
N GLN A 284 15.67 -4.26 -1.54
CA GLN A 284 15.69 -2.81 -1.30
C GLN A 284 14.60 -2.42 -0.28
N LEU A 285 14.99 -1.64 0.72
CA LEU A 285 14.05 -0.99 1.64
C LEU A 285 13.47 0.27 1.00
N LEU A 286 12.15 0.30 0.85
CA LEU A 286 11.39 1.40 0.26
C LEU A 286 10.51 2.03 1.34
N ARG A 287 10.59 3.36 1.45
CA ARG A 287 9.99 4.13 2.54
C ARG A 287 8.86 5.01 2.01
N GLY A 288 8.37 5.93 2.83
CA GLY A 288 7.33 6.87 2.45
C GLY A 288 5.93 6.42 2.85
N VAL A 289 5.00 7.36 2.75
CA VAL A 289 3.61 7.22 3.20
C VAL A 289 2.84 6.34 2.21
N VAL A 290 2.62 6.82 1.00
CA VAL A 290 2.13 6.00 -0.12
C VAL A 290 3.32 5.57 -0.97
N ARG A 291 3.33 4.33 -1.42
CA ARG A 291 4.26 3.82 -2.43
C ARG A 291 3.47 3.22 -3.56
N THR A 292 3.78 3.58 -4.81
CA THR A 292 3.13 3.03 -5.99
C THR A 292 4.17 2.35 -6.87
N TYR A 293 3.88 1.12 -7.26
CA TYR A 293 4.72 0.25 -8.06
C TYR A 293 4.03 0.05 -9.40
N VAL A 294 4.70 0.36 -10.50
CA VAL A 294 4.13 0.37 -11.84
C VAL A 294 4.98 -0.51 -12.74
N LEU A 295 4.42 -1.60 -13.23
CA LEU A 295 5.05 -2.45 -14.23
C LEU A 295 4.64 -1.98 -15.63
N THR A 296 5.62 -1.93 -16.52
CA THR A 296 5.41 -1.69 -17.95
C THR A 296 6.13 -2.73 -18.81
N GLY A 297 5.53 -3.11 -19.95
CA GLY A 297 6.20 -3.86 -21.01
C GLY A 297 6.54 -5.32 -20.68
N GLY A 298 5.70 -6.00 -19.89
CA GLY A 298 5.96 -7.40 -19.54
C GLY A 298 5.01 -7.97 -18.50
N ILE A 299 5.29 -9.19 -18.06
CA ILE A 299 4.59 -9.86 -16.97
C ILE A 299 5.62 -10.17 -15.90
N ALA A 300 5.35 -9.76 -14.66
CA ALA A 300 6.26 -9.98 -13.55
C ALA A 300 5.54 -10.40 -12.27
N THR A 301 6.24 -11.17 -11.44
CA THR A 301 5.88 -11.37 -10.04
C THR A 301 6.82 -10.56 -9.16
N VAL A 302 6.25 -9.61 -8.44
CA VAL A 302 6.96 -8.74 -7.48
C VAL A 302 6.75 -9.33 -6.08
N ASN A 303 7.83 -9.65 -5.38
CA ASN A 303 7.77 -10.12 -4.01
C ASN A 303 8.11 -9.00 -3.05
N ILE A 304 7.14 -8.58 -2.23
CA ILE A 304 7.34 -7.57 -1.19
C ILE A 304 7.08 -8.15 0.19
N LYS A 305 7.75 -7.60 1.21
CA LYS A 305 7.47 -7.86 2.61
C LYS A 305 7.19 -6.54 3.33
N ARG A 306 6.01 -6.44 3.95
CA ARG A 306 5.63 -5.30 4.80
C ARG A 306 6.39 -5.38 6.13
N TYR A 307 6.74 -4.22 6.70
CA TYR A 307 7.53 -4.10 7.95
C TYR A 307 8.88 -4.81 7.87
N GLY A 308 9.60 -4.59 6.78
CA GLY A 308 10.76 -5.39 6.37
C GLY A 308 12.02 -5.32 7.25
N TYR A 309 11.94 -5.67 8.54
CA TYR A 309 13.08 -5.93 9.46
C TYR A 309 14.08 -6.99 8.96
N PHE A 310 13.85 -7.58 7.78
CA PHE A 310 14.74 -8.55 7.16
C PHE A 310 15.69 -7.91 6.16
N CYS A 311 15.34 -6.77 5.60
CA CYS A 311 16.06 -6.19 4.46
C CYS A 311 17.12 -5.18 4.86
N ASN A 312 17.18 -4.90 6.15
CA ASN A 312 18.33 -4.32 6.79
C ASN A 312 19.37 -5.36 7.24
N HIS A 313 19.12 -6.67 7.06
CA HIS A 313 20.14 -7.69 7.25
C HIS A 313 20.91 -7.94 5.95
N ILE A 314 22.22 -7.67 5.99
CA ILE A 314 23.11 -7.81 4.84
C ILE A 314 23.89 -9.12 4.96
N ASP A 315 23.68 -10.01 4.01
CA ASP A 315 24.31 -11.34 3.94
C ASP A 315 25.09 -11.60 2.64
N LYS A 316 24.84 -10.80 1.61
CA LYS A 316 25.47 -10.84 0.28
C LYS A 316 25.91 -9.44 -0.17
N ASN A 317 26.71 -9.40 -1.24
CA ASN A 317 27.02 -8.14 -1.90
C ASN A 317 25.74 -7.52 -2.45
N MET A 318 25.55 -6.23 -2.23
CA MET A 318 24.38 -5.53 -2.75
C MET A 318 24.67 -4.06 -2.97
N ASN A 319 23.94 -3.49 -3.92
CA ASN A 319 23.88 -2.06 -4.17
C ASN A 319 22.45 -1.61 -3.91
N GLY A 320 22.26 -0.36 -3.49
CA GLY A 320 20.92 0.16 -3.26
C GLY A 320 20.97 1.62 -2.88
N PHE A 321 19.89 2.10 -2.30
CA PHE A 321 19.81 3.46 -1.80
C PHE A 321 19.13 3.53 -0.43
N ILE A 322 19.29 4.66 0.24
CA ILE A 322 18.70 4.96 1.54
C ILE A 322 18.07 6.34 1.42
N THR A 323 16.82 6.47 1.83
CA THR A 323 16.13 7.77 1.87
C THR A 323 15.57 8.03 3.26
N SER A 324 15.29 9.30 3.56
CA SER A 324 14.31 9.61 4.61
C SER A 324 12.89 9.26 4.14
N ARG A 325 11.91 9.29 5.05
CA ARG A 325 10.51 8.95 4.70
C ARG A 325 9.83 10.07 3.91
N GLU A 326 10.26 11.30 4.08
CA GLU A 326 9.70 12.48 3.41
C GLU A 326 10.34 12.78 2.05
N TYR A 327 11.49 12.17 1.74
CA TYR A 327 12.20 12.40 0.47
C TYR A 327 11.25 12.23 -0.72
N LYS A 328 11.18 13.23 -1.62
CA LYS A 328 10.31 13.23 -2.80
C LYS A 328 8.79 13.03 -2.55
N THR A 329 8.31 13.08 -1.30
CA THR A 329 6.87 12.98 -1.00
C THR A 329 6.15 14.33 -0.96
N ASN A 330 6.90 15.43 -0.81
CA ASN A 330 6.38 16.77 -0.49
C ASN A 330 5.52 16.85 0.79
N LEU A 331 5.57 15.82 1.65
CA LEU A 331 4.88 15.79 2.93
C LEU A 331 5.73 16.41 4.03
N THR A 332 5.05 17.04 4.98
CA THR A 332 5.60 17.35 6.29
C THR A 332 5.13 16.29 7.26
N LEU A 333 6.05 15.64 7.96
CA LEU A 333 5.72 14.53 8.85
C LEU A 333 6.00 14.90 10.33
N PRO A 334 5.13 14.48 11.28
CA PRO A 334 5.10 15.02 12.64
C PRO A 334 6.10 14.34 13.60
N TYR A 335 7.31 14.03 13.13
CA TYR A 335 8.34 13.38 13.94
C TYR A 335 9.69 14.08 13.81
N SER A 336 10.41 14.14 14.91
CA SER A 336 11.72 14.81 14.99
C SER A 336 12.88 13.92 14.53
N GLN A 337 12.71 12.60 14.52
CA GLN A 337 13.81 11.65 14.30
C GLN A 337 13.45 10.59 13.27
N ASP A 338 14.42 10.21 12.46
CA ASP A 338 14.29 9.15 11.49
C ASP A 338 15.60 8.37 11.42
N SER A 339 15.53 7.05 11.56
CA SER A 339 16.71 6.18 11.62
C SER A 339 16.52 4.98 10.71
N LEU A 340 17.58 4.59 10.01
CA LEU A 340 17.72 3.30 9.36
C LEU A 340 19.01 2.64 9.83
N TYR A 341 18.89 1.41 10.31
CA TYR A 341 19.98 0.61 10.82
C TYR A 341 20.10 -0.68 10.02
N TYR A 342 21.29 -0.95 9.48
CA TYR A 342 21.66 -2.17 8.79
C TYR A 342 22.68 -2.98 9.60
N TYR A 343 22.52 -4.29 9.59
CA TYR A 343 23.35 -5.25 10.30
C TYR A 343 23.80 -6.38 9.40
N SER A 344 25.01 -6.88 9.62
CA SER A 344 25.57 -8.04 8.95
C SER A 344 26.28 -8.95 9.95
N LYS A 345 26.23 -10.27 9.71
CA LYS A 345 26.94 -11.25 10.56
C LYS A 345 28.46 -11.25 10.33
N GLY A 346 28.91 -10.77 9.17
CA GLY A 346 30.32 -10.73 8.78
C GLY A 346 30.74 -9.30 8.44
N LEU A 347 32.01 -9.11 8.06
CA LEU A 347 32.52 -7.80 7.68
C LEU A 347 32.13 -7.46 6.25
N PHE A 348 31.62 -6.24 6.07
CA PHE A 348 31.32 -5.64 4.78
C PHE A 348 32.03 -4.29 4.70
N ASN A 349 32.53 -3.97 3.51
CA ASN A 349 32.90 -2.61 3.16
C ASN A 349 31.63 -1.90 2.72
N TYR A 350 31.17 -0.95 3.53
CA TYR A 350 30.08 -0.06 3.19
C TYR A 350 30.63 1.15 2.46
N THR A 351 30.04 1.50 1.33
CA THR A 351 30.25 2.79 0.69
C THR A 351 28.93 3.56 0.69
N LEU A 352 29.00 4.85 0.99
CA LEU A 352 27.88 5.76 1.13
C LEU A 352 28.16 6.99 0.25
N ASN A 353 27.32 7.22 -0.75
CA ASN A 353 27.40 8.38 -1.62
C ASN A 353 26.18 9.26 -1.40
N LEU A 354 26.37 10.38 -0.70
CA LEU A 354 25.29 11.31 -0.38
C LEU A 354 24.97 12.19 -1.59
N GLN A 355 23.84 11.91 -2.25
CA GLN A 355 23.39 12.65 -3.44
C GLN A 355 22.67 13.95 -3.07
N THR A 356 21.75 13.87 -2.10
CA THR A 356 20.93 15.01 -1.68
C THR A 356 20.64 14.93 -0.19
N VAL A 357 20.58 16.10 0.45
CA VAL A 357 20.12 16.26 1.83
C VAL A 357 19.59 17.66 2.05
N ASP A 358 18.45 17.78 2.72
CA ASP A 358 17.98 19.04 3.28
C ASP A 358 18.48 19.19 4.72
N LEU A 359 19.41 20.12 4.93
CA LEU A 359 19.96 20.49 6.24
C LEU A 359 19.53 21.90 6.67
N SER A 360 18.47 22.46 6.06
CA SER A 360 17.92 23.75 6.45
C SER A 360 17.43 23.74 7.91
N GLN A 361 17.39 24.92 8.54
CA GLN A 361 16.96 25.08 9.94
C GLN A 361 17.84 24.26 10.90
N ASN A 362 17.24 23.53 11.85
CA ASN A 362 17.92 22.74 12.87
C ASN A 362 18.07 21.25 12.48
N LYS A 363 18.11 20.95 11.18
CA LYS A 363 18.21 19.58 10.68
C LYS A 363 19.65 19.07 10.74
N SER A 364 19.83 17.78 11.00
CA SER A 364 21.13 17.12 10.95
C SER A 364 21.04 15.70 10.41
N LEU A 365 22.08 15.27 9.69
CA LEU A 365 22.26 13.92 9.20
C LEU A 365 23.53 13.32 9.83
N GLN A 366 23.41 12.17 10.46
CA GLN A 366 24.52 11.40 10.99
C GLN A 366 24.65 10.08 10.23
N LEU A 367 25.87 9.78 9.78
CA LEU A 367 26.22 8.54 9.11
C LEU A 367 27.25 7.81 9.96
N THR A 368 26.92 6.58 10.37
CA THR A 368 27.77 5.77 11.24
C THR A 368 28.02 4.40 10.61
N ILE A 369 29.27 3.95 10.65
CA ILE A 369 29.65 2.55 10.37
C ILE A 369 30.39 2.05 11.60
N THR A 370 29.97 0.91 12.15
CA THR A 370 30.64 0.30 13.30
C THR A 370 31.13 -1.10 12.99
N ASN A 371 32.20 -1.48 13.68
CA ASN A 371 32.73 -2.82 13.73
C ASN A 371 32.75 -3.26 15.20
N ASN A 372 31.90 -4.23 15.57
CA ASN A 372 31.76 -4.72 16.94
C ASN A 372 31.57 -3.57 17.95
N LYS A 373 30.63 -2.65 17.64
CA LYS A 373 30.33 -1.44 18.44
C LYS A 373 31.42 -0.37 18.47
N THR A 374 32.53 -0.55 17.78
CA THR A 374 33.56 0.49 17.62
C THR A 374 33.29 1.30 16.35
N ASN A 375 33.27 2.62 16.46
CA ASN A 375 33.04 3.50 15.30
C ASN A 375 34.23 3.43 14.33
N VAL A 376 33.94 3.08 13.08
CA VAL A 376 34.86 3.14 11.95
C VAL A 376 34.62 4.41 11.14
N LEU A 377 33.36 4.79 10.98
CA LEU A 377 32.91 6.07 10.46
C LEU A 377 31.88 6.64 11.42
N ASN A 378 31.98 7.93 11.73
CA ASN A 378 30.93 8.67 12.44
C ASN A 378 31.02 10.14 12.02
N VAL A 379 30.19 10.55 11.09
CA VAL A 379 30.14 11.93 10.59
C VAL A 379 28.77 12.53 10.84
N VAL A 380 28.75 13.80 11.24
CA VAL A 380 27.52 14.56 11.48
C VAL A 380 27.53 15.81 10.61
N TYR A 381 26.52 15.91 9.75
CA TYR A 381 26.29 17.05 8.89
C TYR A 381 25.10 17.87 9.38
N ASN A 382 25.22 19.20 9.26
CA ASN A 382 24.18 20.17 9.58
C ASN A 382 24.41 21.47 8.78
N SER A 383 23.60 22.51 9.00
CA SER A 383 23.73 23.78 8.28
C SER A 383 25.08 24.49 8.47
N SER A 384 25.78 24.26 9.60
CA SER A 384 27.11 24.83 9.88
C SER A 384 28.27 23.93 9.45
N ASN A 385 28.01 22.64 9.23
CA ASN A 385 28.95 21.64 8.71
C ASN A 385 28.29 20.87 7.56
N PRO A 386 28.11 21.47 6.38
CA PRO A 386 27.45 20.82 5.27
C PRO A 386 28.35 19.72 4.67
N PRO A 387 27.75 18.64 4.12
CA PRO A 387 28.50 17.63 3.40
C PRO A 387 28.93 18.13 2.03
N MET A 388 30.03 17.60 1.53
CA MET A 388 30.30 17.65 0.10
C MET A 388 29.47 16.57 -0.59
N LEU A 389 28.44 16.99 -1.32
CA LEU A 389 27.59 16.07 -2.07
C LEU A 389 28.40 15.31 -3.13
N ASN A 390 27.93 14.12 -3.49
CA ASN A 390 28.59 13.22 -4.45
C ASN A 390 29.99 12.74 -4.01
N THR A 391 30.28 12.83 -2.71
CA THR A 391 31.51 12.28 -2.13
C THR A 391 31.23 10.92 -1.52
N VAL A 392 32.09 9.95 -1.84
CA VAL A 392 31.97 8.59 -1.31
C VAL A 392 32.66 8.51 0.04
N LEU A 393 31.87 8.21 1.07
CA LEU A 393 32.36 7.79 2.38
C LEU A 393 32.43 6.27 2.41
N SER A 394 33.43 5.71 3.09
CA SER A 394 33.55 4.25 3.20
C SER A 394 34.07 3.79 4.54
N GLY A 395 33.76 2.54 4.90
CA GLY A 395 34.22 1.91 6.13
C GLY A 395 33.93 0.42 6.15
N VAL A 396 34.86 -0.35 6.72
CA VAL A 396 34.69 -1.80 6.92
C VAL A 396 34.10 -2.05 8.30
N GLY A 397 32.88 -2.56 8.34
CA GLY A 397 32.14 -2.80 9.57
C GLY A 397 31.16 -3.96 9.47
N ASN A 398 30.45 -4.21 10.56
CA ASN A 398 29.33 -5.14 10.60
C ASN A 398 27.98 -4.44 10.74
N GLU A 399 27.97 -3.12 11.01
CA GLU A 399 26.76 -2.32 11.20
C GLU A 399 26.88 -0.96 10.52
N MET A 400 25.77 -0.45 10.00
CA MET A 400 25.66 0.86 9.37
C MET A 400 24.36 1.54 9.82
N ASP A 401 24.46 2.77 10.31
CA ASP A 401 23.32 3.56 10.77
C ASP A 401 23.26 4.91 10.02
N VAL A 402 22.05 5.28 9.63
CA VAL A 402 21.72 6.59 9.07
C VAL A 402 20.67 7.22 9.97
N PHE A 403 21.03 8.31 10.63
CA PHE A 403 20.15 9.02 11.56
C PHE A 403 19.92 10.45 11.09
N TYR A 404 18.66 10.81 10.85
CA TYR A 404 18.24 12.13 10.39
C TYR A 404 17.32 12.79 11.42
N LYS A 405 17.77 13.92 11.94
CA LYS A 405 17.09 14.71 12.96
C LYS A 405 16.56 16.01 12.36
N ALA A 406 15.39 16.43 12.81
CA ALA A 406 14.79 17.72 12.54
C ALA A 406 13.87 18.11 13.71
N ASP A 407 13.40 19.35 13.73
CA ASP A 407 12.33 19.76 14.65
C ASP A 407 10.99 19.16 14.20
N TYR A 408 10.04 19.03 15.12
CA TYR A 408 8.67 18.60 14.78
C TYR A 408 8.10 19.50 13.67
N ASP A 409 7.40 18.90 12.71
CA ASP A 409 6.77 19.58 11.57
C ASP A 409 7.73 20.33 10.62
N SER A 410 9.04 20.06 10.70
CA SER A 410 10.05 20.70 9.83
C SER A 410 10.64 19.77 8.75
N LYS A 411 10.33 18.47 8.77
CA LYS A 411 10.86 17.49 7.80
C LYS A 411 10.17 17.59 6.44
N LYS A 412 10.69 18.50 5.63
CA LYS A 412 10.54 18.57 4.17
C LYS A 412 11.92 18.33 3.52
N GLY A 413 11.95 17.94 2.24
CA GLY A 413 13.17 17.80 1.45
C GLY A 413 13.90 16.47 1.63
N GLY A 414 14.17 16.08 2.87
CA GLY A 414 14.71 14.76 3.20
C GLY A 414 16.14 14.52 2.69
N PHE A 415 16.52 13.25 2.54
CA PHE A 415 17.83 12.87 1.99
C PHE A 415 17.73 11.66 1.05
N TYR A 416 18.76 11.50 0.22
CA TYR A 416 19.00 10.33 -0.63
C TYR A 416 20.50 9.99 -0.65
N ILE A 417 20.80 8.74 -0.38
CA ILE A 417 22.17 8.18 -0.34
C ILE A 417 22.19 6.92 -1.19
N ASP A 418 23.09 6.82 -2.17
CA ASP A 418 23.40 5.52 -2.76
C ASP A 418 24.34 4.76 -1.82
N PHE A 419 24.12 3.46 -1.67
CA PHE A 419 25.01 2.63 -0.87
C PHE A 419 25.39 1.33 -1.58
N THR A 420 26.60 0.86 -1.26
CA THR A 420 27.02 -0.50 -1.62
C THR A 420 27.53 -1.20 -0.38
N ALA A 421 27.25 -2.50 -0.24
CA ALA A 421 27.87 -3.37 0.74
C ALA A 421 28.60 -4.48 0.01
N THR A 422 29.92 -4.56 0.17
CA THR A 422 30.75 -5.64 -0.42
C THR A 422 31.39 -6.47 0.68
N LYS A 423 31.17 -7.78 0.66
CA LYS A 423 31.70 -8.72 1.66
C LYS A 423 33.22 -8.70 1.65
N VAL A 424 33.81 -8.56 2.82
CA VAL A 424 35.27 -8.51 3.01
C VAL A 424 35.76 -9.83 3.61
N LYS A 425 36.87 -10.36 3.08
CA LYS A 425 37.55 -11.49 3.73
C LYS A 425 38.21 -11.00 5.02
N ALA A 426 38.08 -11.76 6.11
CA ALA A 426 38.55 -11.37 7.45
C ALA A 426 40.03 -10.92 7.49
N SER A 427 40.88 -11.39 6.57
CA SER A 427 42.29 -11.01 6.46
C SER A 427 42.54 -9.59 5.92
N ALA A 428 41.59 -8.99 5.21
CA ALA A 428 41.73 -7.65 4.60
C ALA A 428 41.26 -6.50 5.50
N ALA A 429 40.63 -6.81 6.65
CA ALA A 429 40.07 -5.81 7.55
C ALA A 429 41.12 -4.99 8.33
N LYS A 430 42.40 -5.39 8.29
CA LYS A 430 43.49 -4.69 8.99
C LYS A 430 44.09 -3.50 8.23
N THR A 431 43.69 -3.27 6.97
CA THR A 431 44.44 -2.37 6.06
C THR A 431 43.68 -1.16 5.53
N TYR A 432 42.38 -1.01 5.83
CA TYR A 432 41.60 0.13 5.32
C TYR A 432 41.38 1.18 6.41
N GLY A 433 42.36 2.08 6.56
CA GLY A 433 42.11 3.42 7.09
C GLY A 433 41.24 4.20 6.10
N LEU A 434 40.45 5.14 6.63
CA LEU A 434 39.47 5.95 5.92
C LEU A 434 40.02 6.50 4.58
N LEU A 435 39.50 6.01 3.45
CA LEU A 435 39.80 6.53 2.11
C LEU A 435 38.63 7.40 1.66
N VAL A 436 38.86 8.71 1.59
CA VAL A 436 38.00 9.64 0.85
C VAL A 436 38.45 9.60 -0.60
N ILE A 437 37.66 8.98 -1.47
CA ILE A 437 37.94 8.94 -2.91
C ILE A 437 36.97 9.91 -3.58
N PHE A 438 37.52 10.95 -4.22
CA PHE A 438 36.75 11.81 -5.12
C PHE A 438 36.45 11.02 -6.40
N ALA A 439 35.20 10.61 -6.60
CA ALA A 439 34.80 9.95 -7.83
C ALA A 439 34.62 11.00 -8.94
N ILE A 440 35.51 10.99 -9.92
CA ILE A 440 35.30 11.69 -11.20
C ILE A 440 34.32 10.84 -12.01
N LEU A 441 33.07 11.28 -12.11
CA LEU A 441 32.06 10.66 -12.97
C LEU A 441 32.46 10.81 -14.44
N TRP A 442 32.70 9.69 -15.12
CA TRP A 442 32.67 9.59 -16.57
C TRP A 442 31.20 9.66 -17.02
N ALA A 443 30.83 10.74 -17.70
CA ALA A 443 29.61 10.80 -18.50
C ALA A 443 29.81 9.98 -19.78
N PRO A 444 28.95 9.00 -20.13
CA PRO A 444 28.86 8.57 -21.50
C PRO A 444 28.05 9.62 -22.27
N PHE A 445 28.62 10.08 -23.38
CA PHE A 445 27.86 10.74 -24.43
C PHE A 445 26.77 9.79 -24.95
N PHE A 446 25.61 10.39 -25.28
CA PHE A 446 24.40 9.88 -25.96
C PHE A 446 23.25 9.39 -25.09
#